data_AF-A0A1K1LFV9-F1
#
_entry.id   AF-A0A1K1LFV9-F1
#
_cell.length_a   1.000
_cell.length_b   1.000
_cell.length_c   1.000
_cell.angle_alpha   90.00
_cell.angle_beta   90.00
_cell.angle_gamma   90.00
#
_symmetry.space_group_name_H-M   'P 1'
#
loop_
_entity.id
_entity.type
_entity.pdbx_description
1 polymer ?
#
loop_
_entity_poly.entity_id
_entity_poly.type
_entity_poly.pdbx_seq_one_letter_code
_entity_poly.pdbx_strand_id
1 'polypeptide(L)'
;MGREYPTDVLWRAQELYCVDRLSYAAVAEATGVSATTLKSWGQKYSWARRREEIAQAESEIRVNIIKGRQKALEQLLATTDAKEAASMAFAVSSLESLALKRQELATAGKIPHAASLARRKIVTRADAVAALREAVERKLGTALADPEKISTATVQDIKRCLDLVAELETSLPKESEAEESRKRGLSGNMAQDIYQALGITGE
;
A
#
# COMPACT_ATOMS: atom_id res chain seq x y z
N MET A 1 25.02 16.93 16.76
CA MET A 1 25.49 15.61 17.26
C MET A 1 24.82 14.51 16.46
N GLY A 2 25.57 13.55 15.94
CA GLY A 2 25.01 12.42 15.19
C GLY A 2 24.41 11.39 16.15
N ARG A 3 23.13 11.07 15.98
CA ARG A 3 22.49 9.96 16.68
C ARG A 3 23.07 8.67 16.11
N GLU A 4 23.79 7.90 16.92
CA GLU A 4 24.25 6.58 16.51
C GLU A 4 23.05 5.63 16.49
N TYR A 5 22.87 4.94 15.36
CA TYR A 5 21.80 3.99 15.18
C TYR A 5 22.37 2.57 15.26
N PRO A 6 21.65 1.64 15.93
CA PRO A 6 21.97 0.22 15.89
C PRO A 6 22.00 -0.34 14.46
N THR A 7 22.80 -1.39 14.23
CA THR A 7 23.00 -1.97 12.89
C THR A 7 21.75 -2.66 12.35
N ASP A 8 20.94 -3.24 13.23
CA ASP A 8 19.63 -3.82 12.94
C ASP A 8 18.65 -2.79 12.36
N VAL A 9 18.68 -1.55 12.86
CA VAL A 9 17.85 -0.46 12.32
C VAL A 9 18.26 -0.12 10.89
N LEU A 10 19.56 -0.16 10.59
CA LEU A 10 20.08 0.06 9.24
C LEU A 10 19.64 -1.05 8.28
N TRP A 11 19.76 -2.32 8.68
CA TRP A 11 19.32 -3.45 7.86
C TRP A 11 17.81 -3.44 7.65
N ARG A 12 17.05 -3.14 8.70
CA ARG A 12 15.59 -3.02 8.59
C ARG A 12 15.19 -1.91 7.64
N ALA A 13 15.83 -0.74 7.72
CA ALA A 13 15.60 0.36 6.79
C ALA A 13 15.98 -0.01 5.35
N GLN A 14 17.06 -0.77 5.17
CA GLN A 14 17.48 -1.27 3.86
C GLN A 14 16.45 -2.23 3.27
N GLU A 15 15.92 -3.18 4.04
CA GLU A 15 14.86 -4.10 3.60
C GLU A 15 13.61 -3.34 3.16
N LEU A 16 13.12 -2.43 4.01
CA LEU A 16 11.94 -1.61 3.72
C LEU A 16 12.12 -0.77 2.44
N TYR A 17 13.33 -0.26 2.18
CA TYR A 17 13.61 0.48 0.98
C TYR A 17 13.81 -0.42 -0.25
N CYS A 18 14.65 -1.45 -0.17
CA CYS A 18 15.09 -2.23 -1.32
C CYS A 18 14.08 -3.30 -1.72
N VAL A 19 13.51 -4.01 -0.74
CA VAL A 19 12.60 -5.14 -0.94
C VAL A 19 11.15 -4.66 -0.96
N ASP A 20 10.72 -3.93 0.08
CA ASP A 20 9.32 -3.46 0.18
C ASP A 20 9.04 -2.22 -0.68
N ARG A 21 10.06 -1.73 -1.38
CA ARG A 21 10.01 -0.61 -2.32
C ARG A 21 9.44 0.69 -1.73
N LEU A 22 9.56 0.91 -0.42
CA LEU A 22 9.10 2.13 0.24
C LEU A 22 9.96 3.35 -0.10
N SER A 23 9.36 4.54 -0.09
CA SER A 23 10.12 5.79 -0.22
C SER A 23 10.93 6.06 1.06
N TYR A 24 11.98 6.89 0.98
CA TYR A 24 12.72 7.30 2.18
C TYR A 24 11.82 7.96 3.24
N ALA A 25 10.74 8.64 2.84
CA ALA A 25 9.77 9.21 3.77
C ALA A 25 8.98 8.11 4.51
N ALA A 26 8.49 7.09 3.79
CA ALA A 26 7.78 5.97 4.41
C ALA A 26 8.70 5.11 5.29
N VAL A 27 9.97 4.93 4.90
CA VAL A 27 10.97 4.25 5.75
C VAL A 27 11.27 5.07 7.00
N ALA A 28 11.34 6.40 6.89
CA ALA A 28 11.53 7.29 8.04
C ALA A 28 10.36 7.18 9.04
N GLU A 29 9.12 7.19 8.54
CA GLU A 29 7.92 6.98 9.37
C GLU A 29 7.93 5.60 10.05
N ALA A 30 8.37 4.55 9.35
CA ALA A 30 8.40 3.18 9.88
C ALA A 30 9.53 2.91 10.89
N THR A 31 10.67 3.61 10.77
CA THR A 31 11.88 3.33 11.57
C THR A 31 12.23 4.43 12.58
N GLY A 32 11.60 5.60 12.49
CA GLY A 32 11.95 6.78 13.30
C GLY A 32 13.30 7.42 12.92
N VAL A 33 13.95 6.93 11.86
CA VAL A 33 15.21 7.49 11.34
C VAL A 33 14.90 8.67 10.42
N SER A 34 15.69 9.75 10.51
CA SER A 34 15.46 10.90 9.63
C SER A 34 15.67 10.54 8.15
N ALA A 35 14.88 11.13 7.25
CA ALA A 35 15.02 10.89 5.81
C ALA A 35 16.41 11.29 5.28
N THR A 36 17.06 12.28 5.89
CA THR A 36 18.43 12.70 5.54
C THR A 36 19.46 11.63 5.89
N THR A 37 19.35 11.01 7.07
CA THR A 37 20.19 9.89 7.49
C THR A 37 19.99 8.68 6.56
N LEU A 38 18.74 8.37 6.22
CA LEU A 38 18.42 7.26 5.30
C LEU A 38 19.00 7.49 3.90
N LYS A 39 18.96 8.72 3.38
CA LYS A 39 19.61 9.06 2.10
C LYS A 39 21.12 8.87 2.16
N SER A 40 21.76 9.27 3.26
CA SER A 40 23.20 9.06 3.48
C SER A 40 23.57 7.58 3.49
N TRP A 41 22.80 6.74 4.20
CA TRP A 41 22.98 5.29 4.16
C TRP A 41 22.73 4.71 2.77
N GLY A 42 21.66 5.16 2.10
CA GLY A 42 21.34 4.71 0.75
C GLY A 42 22.46 4.98 -0.25
N GLN A 43 23.15 6.11 -0.14
CA GLN A 43 24.35 6.41 -0.92
C GLN A 43 25.53 5.51 -0.50
N LYS A 44 25.85 5.47 0.80
CA LYS A 44 27.00 4.71 1.34
C LYS A 44 26.93 3.21 1.01
N TYR A 45 25.75 2.62 1.05
CA TYR A 45 25.53 1.19 0.84
C TYR A 45 24.84 0.87 -0.51
N SER A 46 24.79 1.86 -1.42
CA SER A 46 24.26 1.69 -2.78
C SER A 46 22.87 1.05 -2.86
N TRP A 47 21.95 1.47 -1.98
CA TRP A 47 20.61 0.88 -1.89
C TRP A 47 19.80 0.99 -3.19
N ALA A 48 20.00 2.07 -3.97
CA ALA A 48 19.33 2.23 -5.27
C ALA A 48 19.69 1.11 -6.25
N ARG A 49 20.99 0.81 -6.37
CA ARG A 49 21.48 -0.30 -7.19
C ARG A 49 20.96 -1.65 -6.68
N ARG A 50 20.99 -1.87 -5.36
CA ARG A 50 20.47 -3.12 -4.78
C ARG A 50 18.96 -3.30 -5.03
N ARG A 51 18.18 -2.23 -4.95
CA ARG A 51 16.74 -2.25 -5.30
C ARG A 51 16.55 -2.65 -6.77
N GLU A 52 17.36 -2.13 -7.67
CA GLU A 52 17.31 -2.47 -9.09
C GLU A 52 17.68 -3.94 -9.34
N GLU A 53 18.77 -4.42 -8.73
CA GLU A 53 19.20 -5.83 -8.81
C GLU A 53 18.09 -6.78 -8.31
N ILE A 54 17.44 -6.46 -7.19
CA ILE A 54 16.30 -7.23 -6.69
C ILE A 54 15.13 -7.17 -7.68
N ALA A 55 14.82 -5.99 -8.22
CA ALA A 55 13.73 -5.84 -9.18
C ALA A 55 13.95 -6.64 -10.46
N GLN A 56 15.19 -6.68 -10.95
CA GLN A 56 15.59 -7.48 -12.08
C GLN A 56 15.44 -8.97 -11.77
N ALA A 57 16.02 -9.44 -10.67
CA ALA A 57 15.94 -10.84 -10.25
C ALA A 57 14.49 -11.30 -10.07
N GLU A 58 13.63 -10.50 -9.45
CA GLU A 58 12.20 -10.78 -9.32
C GLU A 58 11.50 -10.89 -10.69
N SER A 59 11.89 -10.06 -11.65
CA SER A 59 11.34 -10.10 -13.02
C SER A 59 11.79 -11.36 -13.75
N GLU A 60 13.08 -11.69 -13.67
CA GLU A 60 13.65 -12.90 -14.25
C GLU A 60 13.02 -14.15 -13.65
N ILE A 61 12.80 -14.20 -12.34
CA ILE A 61 12.07 -15.29 -11.67
C ILE A 61 10.66 -15.44 -12.26
N ARG A 62 9.91 -14.34 -12.45
CA ARG A 62 8.56 -14.40 -13.04
C ARG A 62 8.60 -14.99 -14.45
N VAL A 63 9.54 -14.55 -15.28
CA VAL A 63 9.71 -15.07 -16.65
C VAL A 63 10.12 -16.54 -16.62
N ASN A 64 11.07 -16.92 -15.77
CA ASN A 64 11.59 -18.28 -15.66
C ASN A 64 10.53 -19.26 -15.15
N ILE A 65 9.60 -18.83 -14.30
CA ILE A 65 8.46 -19.67 -13.89
C ILE A 65 7.58 -20.01 -15.10
N ILE A 66 7.28 -19.04 -15.97
CA ILE A 66 6.46 -19.28 -17.18
C ILE A 66 7.21 -20.21 -18.14
N LYS A 67 8.48 -19.91 -18.43
CA LYS A 67 9.33 -20.74 -19.30
C LYS A 67 9.51 -22.15 -18.75
N GLY A 68 9.68 -22.30 -17.44
CA GLY A 68 9.81 -23.59 -16.77
C GLY A 68 8.55 -24.43 -16.91
N ARG A 69 7.36 -23.82 -16.72
CA ARG A 69 6.07 -24.48 -16.95
C ARG A 69 5.89 -24.91 -18.41
N GLN A 70 6.19 -24.02 -19.36
CA GLN A 70 6.17 -24.35 -20.78
C GLN A 70 7.07 -25.57 -21.09
N LYS A 71 8.32 -25.53 -20.64
CA LYS A 71 9.29 -26.60 -20.87
C LYS A 71 8.84 -27.93 -20.25
N ALA A 72 8.25 -27.90 -19.05
CA ALA A 72 7.72 -29.10 -18.40
C ALA A 72 6.56 -29.72 -19.20
N LEU A 73 5.67 -28.90 -19.77
CA LEU A 73 4.60 -29.37 -20.65
C LEU A 73 5.15 -29.96 -21.96
N GLU A 74 6.12 -29.30 -22.59
CA GLU A 74 6.77 -29.79 -23.80
C GLU A 74 7.45 -31.15 -23.55
N GLN A 75 8.15 -31.30 -22.42
CA GLN A 75 8.77 -32.57 -22.01
C GLN A 75 7.73 -33.66 -21.77
N LEU A 76 6.62 -33.33 -21.09
CA LEU A 76 5.52 -34.28 -20.88
C LEU A 76 4.93 -34.77 -22.21
N LEU A 77 4.69 -33.86 -23.17
CA LEU A 77 4.14 -34.19 -24.49
C LEU A 77 5.11 -35.01 -25.36
N ALA A 78 6.41 -34.79 -25.21
CA ALA A 78 7.44 -35.49 -25.98
C ALA A 78 7.80 -36.88 -25.38
N THR A 79 7.48 -37.12 -24.12
CA THR A 79 7.86 -38.36 -23.43
C THR A 79 7.05 -39.54 -23.96
N THR A 80 7.73 -40.58 -24.44
CA THR A 80 7.10 -41.83 -24.91
C THR A 80 7.13 -42.94 -23.85
N ASP A 81 7.90 -42.78 -22.77
CA ASP A 81 7.93 -43.71 -21.66
C ASP A 81 6.80 -43.41 -20.65
N ALA A 82 5.96 -44.40 -20.38
CA ALA A 82 4.77 -44.23 -19.55
C ALA A 82 5.09 -43.86 -18.08
N LYS A 83 6.24 -44.33 -17.55
CA LYS A 83 6.63 -44.08 -16.17
C LYS A 83 7.20 -42.68 -16.00
N GLU A 84 8.04 -42.25 -16.93
CA GLU A 84 8.54 -40.87 -16.98
C GLU A 84 7.40 -39.88 -17.22
N ALA A 85 6.48 -40.19 -18.14
CA ALA A 85 5.30 -39.36 -18.41
C ALA A 85 4.43 -39.18 -17.16
N ALA A 86 4.20 -40.23 -16.38
CA ALA A 86 3.45 -40.13 -15.13
C ALA A 86 4.13 -39.19 -14.10
N SER A 87 5.45 -39.30 -13.95
CA SER A 87 6.21 -38.43 -13.05
C SER A 87 6.20 -36.96 -13.49
N MET A 88 6.33 -36.72 -14.81
CA MET A 88 6.27 -35.38 -15.38
C MET A 88 4.86 -34.80 -15.28
N ALA A 89 3.81 -35.60 -15.49
CA ALA A 89 2.42 -35.17 -15.33
C ALA A 89 2.13 -34.73 -13.88
N PHE A 90 2.66 -35.45 -12.89
CA PHE A 90 2.53 -35.07 -11.48
C PHE A 90 3.26 -33.76 -11.17
N ALA A 91 4.49 -33.58 -11.69
CA ALA A 91 5.26 -32.36 -11.52
C ALA A 91 4.56 -31.14 -12.17
N VAL A 92 4.04 -31.31 -13.38
CA VAL A 92 3.24 -30.29 -14.08
C VAL A 92 1.99 -29.96 -13.28
N SER A 93 1.21 -30.97 -12.84
CA SER A 93 0.01 -30.76 -12.03
C SER A 93 0.30 -29.99 -10.74
N SER A 94 1.42 -30.27 -10.07
CA SER A 94 1.87 -29.54 -8.89
C SER A 94 2.19 -28.07 -9.18
N LEU A 95 2.88 -27.78 -10.29
CA LEU A 95 3.18 -26.41 -10.73
C LEU A 95 1.92 -25.62 -11.11
N GLU A 96 0.96 -26.27 -11.78
CA GLU A 96 -0.32 -25.67 -12.16
C GLU A 96 -1.19 -25.38 -10.93
N SER A 97 -1.22 -26.30 -9.96
CA SER A 97 -1.92 -26.10 -8.68
C SER A 97 -1.33 -24.94 -7.88
N LEU A 98 0.00 -24.83 -7.84
CA LEU A 98 0.67 -23.69 -7.21
C LEU A 98 0.33 -22.38 -7.93
N ALA A 99 0.30 -22.37 -9.26
CA ALA A 99 -0.03 -21.19 -10.05
C ALA A 99 -1.47 -20.72 -9.78
N LEU A 100 -2.43 -21.66 -9.78
CA LEU A 100 -3.82 -21.38 -9.39
C LEU A 100 -3.89 -20.81 -7.97
N LYS A 101 -3.18 -21.41 -7.02
CA LYS A 101 -3.17 -20.92 -5.63
C LYS A 101 -2.62 -19.50 -5.51
N ARG A 102 -1.58 -19.17 -6.26
CA ARG A 102 -1.03 -17.82 -6.31
C ARG A 102 -2.03 -16.82 -6.91
N GLN A 103 -2.75 -17.22 -7.96
CA GLN A 103 -3.79 -16.39 -8.56
C GLN A 103 -4.94 -16.14 -7.57
N GLU A 104 -5.41 -17.18 -6.87
CA GLU A 104 -6.42 -17.05 -5.82
C GLU A 104 -5.99 -16.06 -4.73
N LEU A 105 -4.76 -16.20 -4.23
CA LEU A 105 -4.23 -15.33 -3.18
C LEU A 105 -4.01 -13.89 -3.67
N ALA A 106 -3.65 -13.70 -4.94
CA ALA A 106 -3.55 -12.38 -5.56
C ALA A 106 -4.93 -11.71 -5.67
N THR A 107 -5.94 -12.43 -6.16
CA THR A 107 -7.33 -11.95 -6.22
C THR A 107 -7.89 -11.66 -4.83
N ALA A 108 -7.53 -12.46 -3.83
CA ALA A 108 -7.90 -12.25 -2.43
C ALA A 108 -7.12 -11.11 -1.75
N GLY A 109 -6.21 -10.42 -2.46
CA GLY A 109 -5.39 -9.35 -1.91
C GLY A 109 -4.37 -9.79 -0.86
N LYS A 110 -4.09 -11.10 -0.75
CA LYS A 110 -3.15 -11.68 0.23
C LYS A 110 -1.71 -11.72 -0.27
N ILE A 111 -1.49 -11.51 -1.57
CA ILE A 111 -0.16 -11.28 -2.14
C ILE A 111 0.00 -9.77 -2.33
N PRO A 112 1.00 -9.13 -1.70
CA PRO A 112 1.30 -7.74 -1.95
C PRO A 112 1.57 -7.53 -3.44
N HIS A 113 0.70 -6.78 -4.11
CA HIS A 113 0.95 -6.38 -5.49
C HIS A 113 2.01 -5.28 -5.50
N ALA A 114 3.01 -5.36 -6.39
CA ALA A 114 4.05 -4.34 -6.50
C ALA A 114 3.48 -2.93 -6.80
N ALA A 115 2.26 -2.84 -7.32
CA ALA A 115 1.51 -1.60 -7.45
C ALA A 115 0.57 -1.31 -6.26
N SER A 116 0.90 -1.73 -5.04
CA SER A 116 0.37 -1.09 -3.82
C SER A 116 1.00 0.30 -3.65
N LEU A 117 0.90 1.11 -4.70
CA LEU A 117 1.39 2.46 -4.74
C LEU A 117 0.43 3.33 -3.93
N ALA A 118 1.02 4.00 -2.93
CA ALA A 118 0.43 4.97 -2.03
C ALA A 118 -0.65 4.43 -1.07
N ARG A 119 -0.22 3.96 0.10
CA ARG A 119 -1.05 4.10 1.30
C ARG A 119 -1.37 5.59 1.44
N ARG A 120 -2.63 5.98 1.20
CA ARG A 120 -3.08 7.36 1.35
C ARG A 120 -2.83 7.79 2.80
N LYS A 121 -2.13 8.91 3.00
CA LYS A 121 -1.87 9.45 4.33
C LYS A 121 -3.17 10.02 4.88
N ILE A 122 -3.74 9.37 5.89
CA ILE A 122 -4.95 9.83 6.57
C ILE A 122 -4.50 10.81 7.66
N VAL A 123 -4.70 12.11 7.44
CA VAL A 123 -4.27 13.16 8.38
C VAL A 123 -5.46 13.69 9.17
N THR A 124 -6.65 13.71 8.56
CA THR A 124 -7.87 14.22 9.18
C THR A 124 -8.97 13.17 9.20
N ARG A 125 -9.99 13.40 10.04
CA ARG A 125 -11.21 12.57 10.06
C ARG A 125 -11.91 12.58 8.69
N ALA A 126 -11.90 13.71 7.99
CA ALA A 126 -12.45 13.82 6.63
C ALA A 126 -11.69 12.93 5.62
N ASP A 127 -10.36 12.92 5.69
CA ASP A 127 -9.52 12.05 4.84
C ASP A 127 -9.82 10.56 5.09
N ALA A 128 -10.07 10.20 6.36
CA ALA A 128 -10.39 8.83 6.75
C ALA A 128 -11.72 8.37 6.15
N VAL A 129 -12.75 9.22 6.21
CA VAL A 129 -14.07 8.95 5.66
C VAL A 129 -14.02 8.87 4.14
N ALA A 130 -13.30 9.79 3.47
CA ALA A 130 -13.11 9.76 2.03
C ALA A 130 -12.34 8.50 1.56
N ALA A 131 -11.32 8.08 2.31
CA ALA A 131 -10.59 6.84 2.01
C ALA A 131 -11.46 5.59 2.22
N LEU A 132 -12.31 5.58 3.25
CA LEU A 132 -13.25 4.49 3.52
C LEU A 132 -14.28 4.38 2.41
N ARG A 133 -14.85 5.51 1.96
CA ARG A 133 -15.79 5.56 0.83
C ARG A 133 -15.19 4.96 -0.43
N GLU A 134 -14.00 5.40 -0.83
CA GLU A 134 -13.33 4.90 -2.03
C GLU A 134 -13.03 3.39 -1.91
N ALA A 135 -12.69 2.89 -0.73
CA ALA A 135 -12.49 1.46 -0.51
C ALA A 135 -13.79 0.66 -0.68
N VAL A 136 -14.92 1.17 -0.19
CA VAL A 136 -16.25 0.57 -0.37
C VAL A 136 -16.66 0.59 -1.84
N GLU A 137 -16.44 1.71 -2.55
CA GLU A 137 -16.72 1.84 -3.99
C GLU A 137 -15.88 0.88 -4.84
N ARG A 138 -14.59 0.71 -4.54
CA ARG A 138 -13.73 -0.28 -5.22
C ARG A 138 -14.19 -1.71 -4.96
N LYS A 139 -14.57 -2.03 -3.71
CA LYS A 139 -15.12 -3.35 -3.36
C LYS A 139 -16.43 -3.62 -4.09
N LEU A 140 -17.30 -2.61 -4.19
CA LEU A 140 -18.54 -2.67 -4.96
C LEU A 140 -18.26 -2.88 -6.45
N GLY A 141 -17.35 -2.10 -7.06
CA GLY A 141 -16.97 -2.26 -8.46
C GLY A 141 -16.42 -3.65 -8.77
N THR A 142 -15.63 -4.22 -7.85
CA THR A 142 -15.12 -5.59 -7.98
C THR A 142 -16.23 -6.63 -7.89
N ALA A 143 -17.19 -6.44 -6.96
CA ALA A 143 -18.35 -7.34 -6.83
C ALA A 143 -19.27 -7.27 -8.06
N LEU A 144 -19.44 -6.08 -8.64
CA LEU A 144 -20.26 -5.87 -9.84
C LEU A 144 -19.59 -6.36 -11.13
N ALA A 145 -18.26 -6.48 -11.16
CA ALA A 145 -17.52 -7.01 -12.30
C ALA A 145 -17.74 -8.53 -12.51
N ASP A 146 -18.22 -9.24 -11.49
CA ASP A 146 -18.58 -10.66 -11.58
C ASP A 146 -19.96 -10.91 -10.92
N PRO A 147 -21.06 -10.59 -11.63
CA PRO A 147 -22.41 -10.63 -11.08
C PRO A 147 -22.85 -12.00 -10.57
N GLU A 148 -22.28 -13.09 -11.10
CA GLU A 148 -22.62 -14.46 -10.67
C GLU A 148 -22.13 -14.79 -9.26
N LYS A 149 -21.18 -14.01 -8.72
CA LYS A 149 -20.67 -14.15 -7.35
C LYS A 149 -21.38 -13.27 -6.33
N ILE A 150 -22.38 -12.48 -6.75
CA ILE A 150 -23.15 -11.62 -5.84
C ILE A 150 -24.16 -12.46 -5.06
N SER A 151 -23.93 -12.61 -3.76
CA SER A 151 -24.87 -13.26 -2.84
C SER A 151 -25.67 -12.24 -2.05
N THR A 152 -26.80 -12.67 -1.46
CA THR A 152 -27.59 -11.85 -0.53
C THR A 152 -26.78 -11.35 0.66
N ALA A 153 -25.82 -12.14 1.15
CA ALA A 153 -24.89 -11.74 2.20
C ALA A 153 -23.95 -10.60 1.73
N THR A 154 -23.41 -10.71 0.51
CA THR A 154 -22.56 -9.67 -0.10
C THR A 154 -23.31 -8.35 -0.23
N VAL A 155 -24.58 -8.39 -0.64
CA VAL A 155 -25.44 -7.20 -0.77
C VAL A 155 -25.72 -6.57 0.60
N GLN A 156 -26.01 -7.38 1.63
CA GLN A 156 -26.21 -6.87 2.99
C GLN A 156 -24.96 -6.23 3.58
N ASP A 157 -23.79 -6.84 3.36
CA ASP A 157 -22.52 -6.30 3.83
C ASP A 157 -22.16 -4.97 3.14
N ILE A 158 -22.37 -4.87 1.82
CA ILE A 158 -22.18 -3.63 1.07
C ILE A 158 -23.11 -2.53 1.59
N LYS A 159 -24.39 -2.85 1.82
CA LYS A 159 -25.36 -1.90 2.36
C LYS A 159 -24.90 -1.34 3.71
N ARG A 160 -24.51 -2.22 4.65
CA ARG A 160 -23.98 -1.82 5.96
C ARG A 160 -22.76 -0.92 5.83
N CYS A 161 -21.85 -1.23 4.92
CA CYS A 161 -20.67 -0.39 4.68
C CYS A 161 -21.04 1.00 4.14
N LEU A 162 -22.02 1.10 3.24
CA LEU A 162 -22.49 2.38 2.70
C LEU A 162 -23.23 3.21 3.77
N ASP A 163 -24.08 2.57 4.58
CA ASP A 163 -24.79 3.22 5.68
C ASP A 163 -23.80 3.80 6.71
N LEU A 164 -22.78 3.04 7.09
CA LEU A 164 -21.71 3.51 7.99
C LEU A 164 -20.91 4.68 7.40
N VAL A 165 -20.62 4.67 6.10
CA VAL A 165 -19.95 5.81 5.44
C VAL A 165 -20.82 7.05 5.48
N ALA A 166 -22.13 6.92 5.21
CA ALA A 166 -23.06 8.04 5.26
C ALA A 166 -23.22 8.61 6.69
N GLU A 167 -23.29 7.76 7.71
CA GLU A 167 -23.28 8.19 9.12
C GLU A 167 -21.98 8.95 9.48
N LEU A 168 -20.84 8.47 8.99
CA LEU A 168 -19.56 9.13 9.24
C LEU A 168 -19.46 10.47 8.49
N GLU A 169 -19.95 10.55 7.25
CA GLU A 169 -20.00 11.79 6.46
C GLU A 169 -20.90 12.84 7.14
N THR A 170 -22.08 12.44 7.64
CA THR A 170 -23.00 13.35 8.34
C THR A 170 -22.47 13.84 9.69
N SER A 171 -21.58 13.08 10.32
CA SER A 171 -20.91 13.45 11.57
C SER A 171 -19.68 14.37 11.38
N LEU A 172 -19.33 14.71 10.14
CA LEU A 172 -18.27 15.67 9.85
C LEU A 172 -18.76 17.11 10.10
N PRO A 173 -17.94 17.97 10.70
CA PRO A 173 -18.30 19.37 10.88
C PRO A 173 -18.55 20.03 9.52
N LYS A 174 -19.68 20.72 9.37
CA LYS A 174 -19.98 21.52 8.17
C LYS A 174 -18.95 22.64 8.06
N GLU A 175 -18.49 22.94 6.85
CA GLU A 175 -17.45 23.97 6.60
C GLU A 175 -17.76 25.32 7.29
N SER A 176 -19.05 25.64 7.46
CA SER A 176 -19.54 26.83 8.17
C SER A 176 -19.15 26.87 9.67
N GLU A 177 -19.17 25.75 10.38
CA GLU A 177 -18.86 25.68 11.82
C GLU A 177 -17.34 25.67 12.09
N ALA A 178 -16.56 25.12 11.15
CA ALA A 178 -15.10 25.15 11.18
C ALA A 178 -14.54 26.56 10.91
N GLU A 179 -15.20 27.33 10.03
CA GLU A 179 -14.87 28.75 9.84
C GLU A 179 -15.31 29.64 11.00
N GLU A 180 -16.50 29.41 11.57
CA GLU A 180 -16.97 30.17 12.74
C GLU A 180 -16.09 29.94 13.99
N SER A 181 -15.66 28.70 14.24
CA SER A 181 -14.75 28.39 15.35
C SER A 181 -13.35 28.98 15.15
N ARG A 182 -12.83 29.02 13.91
CA ARG A 182 -11.59 29.73 13.58
C ARG A 182 -11.72 31.25 13.74
N LYS A 183 -12.84 31.84 13.30
CA LYS A 183 -13.12 33.28 13.49
C LYS A 183 -13.30 33.65 14.96
N ARG A 184 -13.84 32.75 15.79
CA ARG A 184 -13.99 32.96 17.24
C ARG A 184 -12.66 32.97 17.99
N GLY A 185 -11.68 32.17 17.54
CA GLY A 185 -10.31 32.17 18.09
C GLY A 185 -9.47 33.40 17.70
N LEU A 186 -9.85 34.07 16.60
CA LEU A 186 -9.28 35.33 16.11
C LEU A 186 -10.16 36.54 16.47
N SER A 187 -10.91 36.46 17.57
CA SER A 187 -11.79 37.57 17.95
C SER A 187 -10.98 38.86 18.13
N GLY A 188 -11.49 39.95 17.54
CA GLY A 188 -10.77 41.18 17.20
C GLY A 188 -9.99 41.89 18.32
N ASN A 189 -10.11 41.45 19.58
CA ASN A 189 -9.32 41.98 20.69
C ASN A 189 -7.84 41.57 20.62
N MET A 190 -7.51 40.37 20.14
CA MET A 190 -6.11 39.91 20.17
C MET A 190 -5.21 40.67 19.18
N ALA A 191 -5.76 41.12 18.05
CA ALA A 191 -5.02 41.99 17.13
C ALA A 191 -4.76 43.36 17.77
N GLN A 192 -5.77 43.95 18.43
CA GLN A 192 -5.66 45.23 19.12
C GLN A 192 -4.66 45.17 20.29
N ASP A 193 -4.69 44.08 21.07
CA ASP A 193 -3.77 43.83 22.18
C ASP A 193 -2.32 43.63 21.69
N ILE A 194 -2.13 42.97 20.54
CA ILE A 194 -0.82 42.84 19.88
C ILE A 194 -0.32 44.20 19.37
N TYR A 195 -1.18 45.02 18.76
CA TYR A 195 -0.81 46.37 18.33
C TYR A 195 -0.44 47.28 19.51
N GLN A 196 -1.16 47.18 20.64
CA GLN A 196 -0.83 47.89 21.88
C GLN A 196 0.49 47.39 22.48
N ALA A 197 0.73 46.08 22.52
CA ALA A 197 1.95 45.50 23.08
C ALA A 197 3.20 45.75 22.22
N LEU A 198 3.04 45.94 20.91
CA LEU A 198 4.12 46.28 19.98
C LEU A 198 4.36 47.79 19.84
N GLY A 199 3.59 48.64 20.54
CA GLY A 199 3.79 50.08 20.58
C GLY A 199 3.53 50.79 19.24
N ILE A 200 2.76 50.18 18.34
CA ILE A 200 2.42 50.78 17.04
C ILE A 200 1.09 51.52 17.21
N THR A 201 1.16 52.75 17.70
CA THR A 201 0.06 53.71 17.58
C THR A 201 0.09 54.27 16.16
N GLY A 202 -0.91 53.91 15.36
CA GLY A 202 -1.08 54.46 14.01
C GLY A 202 -1.41 55.95 14.06
N GLU A 203 -0.66 56.73 13.28
CA GLU A 203 -1.15 57.97 12.66
C GLU A 203 -1.93 57.63 11.38
#